data_AF-A0A2V9QC04-F1
#
_entry.id   AF-A0A2V9QC04-F1
#
_cell.length_a   1.000
_cell.length_b   1.000
_cell.length_c   1.000
_cell.angle_alpha   90.00
_cell.angle_beta   90.00
_cell.angle_gamma   90.00
#
_symmetry.space_group_name_H-M   'P 1'
#
loop_
_entity.id
_entity.type
_entity.pdbx_description
1 polymer ?
#
loop_
_entity_poly.entity_id
_entity_poly.type
_entity_poly.pdbx_seq_one_letter_code
_entity_poly.pdbx_strand_id
1 'polypeptide(L)'
;MSQEKYIGMDVHQATISVAVRDVHGKLIMECVLETKAATILEFIQGLRGTLALTFEEGTSAAWLHDLLKPHVSRRQKAHARSLFWLGKLYWRGYGVSADRKQAMALFQQAASNKVPEARRVLRFLSRKNRQSKR
;
A
#
# COMPACT_ATOMS: atom_id res chain seq x y z
N MET A 1 -10.36 13.24 -11.35
CA MET A 1 -10.14 11.80 -11.64
C MET A 1 -8.79 11.40 -11.05
N SER A 2 -8.76 10.50 -10.08
CA SER A 2 -7.53 10.05 -9.42
C SER A 2 -6.76 9.12 -10.35
N GLN A 3 -5.73 9.64 -11.02
CA GLN A 3 -4.78 8.86 -11.83
C GLN A 3 -3.77 8.18 -10.88
N GLU A 4 -4.27 7.24 -10.08
CA GLU A 4 -3.42 6.39 -9.23
C GLU A 4 -2.83 5.28 -10.11
N LYS A 5 -1.51 5.13 -10.07
CA LYS A 5 -0.78 4.07 -10.79
C LYS A 5 0.00 3.24 -9.80
N TYR A 6 -0.05 1.92 -9.98
CA TYR A 6 0.65 0.95 -9.16
C TYR A 6 1.88 0.46 -9.93
N ILE A 7 3.05 0.50 -9.30
CA ILE A 7 4.34 0.15 -9.89
C ILE A 7 4.93 -1.00 -9.09
N GLY A 8 5.08 -2.16 -9.71
CA GLY A 8 5.86 -3.28 -9.19
C GLY A 8 7.26 -3.25 -9.77
N MET A 9 8.29 -3.43 -8.93
CA MET A 9 9.68 -3.50 -9.37
C MET A 9 10.32 -4.78 -8.83
N ASP A 10 10.92 -5.55 -9.73
CA ASP A 10 11.71 -6.73 -9.40
C ASP A 10 13.19 -6.42 -9.64
N VAL A 11 13.97 -6.42 -8.56
CA VAL A 11 15.30 -5.82 -8.50
C VAL A 11 16.36 -6.91 -8.58
N HIS A 12 17.11 -6.94 -9.68
CA HIS A 12 18.30 -7.78 -9.84
C HIS A 12 19.58 -6.95 -9.71
N GLN A 13 20.74 -7.63 -9.71
CA GLN A 13 22.03 -6.95 -9.55
C GLN A 13 22.31 -5.88 -10.62
N ALA A 14 22.00 -6.19 -11.90
CA ALA A 14 22.30 -5.29 -13.02
C ALA A 14 21.08 -4.55 -13.57
N THR A 15 19.88 -5.13 -13.41
CA THR A 15 18.65 -4.63 -14.02
C THR A 15 17.46 -4.68 -13.07
N ILE A 16 16.48 -3.84 -13.32
CA ILE A 16 15.21 -3.80 -12.59
C ILE A 16 14.07 -3.95 -13.59
N SER A 17 13.26 -4.98 -13.42
CA SER A 17 12.04 -5.17 -14.20
C SER A 17 10.90 -4.40 -13.54
N VAL A 18 10.22 -3.54 -14.29
CA VAL A 18 9.17 -2.66 -13.78
C VAL A 18 7.86 -2.93 -14.51
N ALA A 19 6.78 -3.09 -13.75
CA ALA A 19 5.42 -3.23 -14.28
C ALA A 19 4.52 -2.14 -13.69
N VAL A 20 3.86 -1.36 -14.55
CA VAL A 20 2.92 -0.30 -14.16
C VAL A 20 1.50 -0.74 -14.47
N ARG A 21 0.62 -0.62 -13.49
CA ARG A 21 -0.79 -1.01 -13.55
C ARG A 21 -1.71 0.13 -13.15
N ASP A 22 -2.92 0.11 -13.69
CA ASP A 22 -4.00 1.01 -13.30
C ASP A 22 -4.64 0.58 -11.97
N VAL A 23 -5.53 1.40 -11.42
CA VAL A 23 -6.34 1.11 -10.22
C VAL A 23 -7.18 -0.16 -10.33
N HIS A 24 -7.47 -0.59 -11.56
CA HIS A 24 -8.20 -1.83 -11.85
C HIS A 24 -7.26 -3.05 -12.00
N GLY A 25 -5.95 -2.88 -11.80
CA GLY A 25 -4.94 -3.95 -11.95
C GLY A 25 -4.57 -4.26 -13.41
N LYS A 26 -5.15 -3.55 -14.38
CA LYS A 26 -4.81 -3.66 -15.80
C LYS A 26 -3.37 -3.20 -16.04
N LEU A 27 -2.61 -3.98 -16.78
CA LEU A 27 -1.26 -3.61 -17.19
C LEU A 27 -1.29 -2.41 -18.14
N ILE A 28 -0.57 -1.36 -17.77
CA ILE A 28 -0.40 -0.15 -18.58
C ILE A 28 0.91 -0.26 -19.37
N MET A 29 2.00 -0.64 -18.70
CA MET A 29 3.31 -0.79 -19.32
C MET A 29 4.24 -1.69 -18.51
N GLU A 30 5.22 -2.26 -19.20
CA GLU A 30 6.35 -2.98 -18.61
C GLU A 30 7.64 -2.45 -19.24
N CYS A 31 8.69 -2.33 -18.44
CA CYS A 31 10.02 -1.97 -18.92
C CYS A 31 11.10 -2.60 -18.06
N VAL A 32 12.31 -2.71 -18.62
CA VAL A 32 13.50 -3.11 -17.89
C VAL A 32 14.42 -1.89 -17.82
N LEU A 33 14.82 -1.53 -16.61
CA LEU A 33 15.72 -0.41 -16.33
C LEU A 33 17.07 -0.96 -15.86
N GLU A 34 18.13 -0.19 -16.08
CA GLU A 34 19.40 -0.46 -15.41
C GLU A 34 19.29 -0.11 -13.92
N THR A 35 20.06 -0.80 -13.06
CA THR A 35 20.16 -0.49 -11.62
C THR A 35 21.00 0.79 -11.40
N LYS A 36 20.64 1.88 -12.09
CA LYS A 36 21.24 3.22 -11.99
C LYS A 36 20.23 4.21 -11.45
N ALA A 37 20.65 5.00 -10.47
CA ALA A 37 19.80 6.00 -9.83
C ALA A 37 19.15 6.96 -10.85
N ALA A 38 19.95 7.51 -11.77
CA ALA A 38 19.45 8.45 -12.78
C ALA A 38 18.33 7.86 -13.64
N THR A 39 18.52 6.65 -14.16
CA THR A 39 17.54 5.94 -14.99
C THR A 39 16.24 5.68 -14.24
N ILE A 40 16.32 5.26 -12.98
CA ILE A 40 15.15 5.00 -12.12
C ILE A 40 14.40 6.32 -11.84
N LEU A 41 15.12 7.40 -11.57
CA LEU A 41 14.53 8.71 -11.27
C LEU A 41 13.87 9.33 -12.50
N GLU A 42 14.52 9.29 -13.66
CA GLU A 42 13.96 9.78 -14.93
C GLU A 42 12.66 9.04 -15.27
N PHE A 43 12.64 7.72 -15.08
CA PHE A 43 11.44 6.91 -15.28
C PHE A 43 10.29 7.37 -14.38
N ILE A 44 10.54 7.55 -13.09
CA ILE A 44 9.52 7.95 -12.12
C ILE A 44 9.03 9.38 -12.37
N GLN A 45 9.92 10.31 -12.72
CA GLN A 45 9.57 11.67 -13.08
C GLN A 45 8.74 11.75 -14.36
N GLY A 46 8.96 10.83 -15.31
CA GLY A 46 8.14 10.70 -16.52
C GLY A 46 6.69 10.28 -16.24
N LEU A 47 6.43 9.63 -15.10
CA LEU A 47 5.09 9.17 -14.74
C LEU A 47 4.30 10.28 -14.02
N ARG A 48 3.27 10.79 -14.69
CA ARG A 48 2.31 11.74 -14.09
C ARG A 48 1.26 11.00 -13.24
N GLY A 49 0.92 11.58 -12.09
CA GLY A 49 -0.16 11.11 -11.21
C GLY A 49 0.30 10.74 -9.80
N THR A 50 -0.56 10.03 -9.07
CA THR A 50 -0.22 9.49 -7.75
C THR A 50 0.40 8.10 -7.95
N LEU A 51 1.69 7.95 -7.63
CA LEU A 51 2.42 6.70 -7.87
C LEU A 51 2.54 5.91 -6.56
N ALA A 52 2.04 4.68 -6.59
CA ALA A 52 2.22 3.69 -5.52
C ALA A 52 3.24 2.65 -6.00
N LEU A 53 4.37 2.53 -5.30
CA LEU A 53 5.49 1.71 -5.74
C LEU A 53 5.82 0.63 -4.70
N THR A 54 6.03 -0.59 -5.18
CA THR A 54 6.37 -1.80 -4.40
C THR A 54 7.54 -2.53 -5.05
N PHE A 55 8.49 -3.00 -4.26
CA PHE A 55 9.61 -3.84 -4.69
C PHE A 55 9.88 -4.94 -3.66
N GLU A 56 10.48 -6.04 -4.12
CA GLU A 56 10.91 -7.14 -3.25
C GLU A 56 12.01 -6.69 -2.29
N GLU A 57 11.96 -7.17 -1.05
CA GLU A 57 12.94 -6.83 -0.01
C GLU A 57 14.25 -7.60 -0.27
N GLY A 58 15.15 -6.97 -1.03
CA GLY A 58 16.49 -7.48 -1.34
C GLY A 58 17.62 -6.59 -0.80
N THR A 59 18.87 -6.95 -1.10
CA THR A 59 20.07 -6.21 -0.65
C THR A 59 20.04 -4.71 -1.01
N SER A 60 19.40 -4.37 -2.12
CA SER A 60 19.29 -2.99 -2.62
C SER A 60 18.05 -2.25 -2.11
N ALA A 61 17.18 -2.89 -1.31
CA ALA A 61 15.91 -2.35 -0.85
C ALA A 61 16.05 -1.06 -0.03
N ALA A 62 17.03 -1.01 0.88
CA ALA A 62 17.30 0.17 1.70
C ALA A 62 17.75 1.37 0.85
N TRP A 63 18.67 1.13 -0.09
CA TRP A 63 19.15 2.15 -1.01
C TRP A 63 18.04 2.67 -1.95
N LEU A 64 17.24 1.77 -2.53
CA LEU A 64 16.08 2.13 -3.36
C LEU A 64 15.06 2.91 -2.55
N HIS A 65 14.79 2.50 -1.31
CA HIS A 65 13.89 3.24 -0.44
C HIS A 65 14.35 4.68 -0.23
N ASP A 66 15.63 4.89 0.10
CA ASP A 66 16.17 6.23 0.36
C ASP A 66 16.25 7.09 -0.90
N LEU A 67 16.59 6.48 -2.05
CA LEU A 67 16.60 7.13 -3.36
C LEU A 67 15.20 7.59 -3.79
N LEU A 68 14.18 6.76 -3.55
CA LEU A 68 12.82 7.01 -4.01
C LEU A 68 11.99 7.85 -3.04
N LYS A 69 12.38 7.90 -1.76
CA LYS A 69 11.69 8.66 -0.71
C LYS A 69 11.45 10.14 -1.04
N PRO A 70 12.39 10.91 -1.64
CA PRO A 70 12.14 12.29 -2.01
C PRO A 70 11.39 12.48 -3.34
N HIS A 71 11.46 11.53 -4.27
CA HIS A 71 10.95 11.68 -5.64
C HIS A 71 9.59 11.01 -5.87
N VAL A 72 9.35 9.89 -5.21
CA VAL A 72 8.01 9.33 -5.14
C VAL A 72 7.29 10.17 -4.10
N SER A 73 6.15 10.73 -4.48
CA SER A 73 5.18 11.26 -3.51
C SER A 73 4.67 10.10 -2.65
N ARG A 74 5.52 9.56 -1.78
CA ARG A 74 5.15 8.59 -0.76
C ARG A 74 4.41 9.39 0.29
N ARG A 75 3.17 9.73 -0.03
CA ARG A 75 2.14 9.50 0.95
C ARG A 75 2.28 8.02 1.32
N GLN A 76 2.96 7.76 2.43
CA GLN A 76 2.36 6.89 3.44
C GLN A 76 1.01 7.50 3.85
N LYS A 77 0.07 7.61 2.91
CA LYS A 77 -1.25 7.15 3.25
C LYS A 77 -1.04 5.66 3.24
N ALA A 78 -0.72 5.11 4.41
CA ALA A 78 -1.19 3.77 4.74
C ALA A 78 -2.62 3.77 4.22
N HIS A 79 -2.82 3.19 3.03
CA HIS A 79 -4.01 3.41 2.21
C HIS A 79 -5.11 3.13 3.19
N ALA A 80 -5.97 4.09 3.51
CA ALA A 80 -6.83 3.88 4.66
C ALA A 80 -7.73 2.64 4.46
N ARG A 81 -7.86 2.24 3.19
CA ARG A 81 -8.35 0.95 2.70
C ARG A 81 -7.44 -0.26 2.98
N SER A 82 -6.12 -0.16 2.88
CA SER A 82 -5.18 -1.21 3.33
C SER A 82 -5.16 -1.36 4.85
N LEU A 83 -5.22 -0.26 5.62
CA LEU A 83 -5.41 -0.31 7.08
C LEU A 83 -6.71 -1.05 7.46
N PHE A 84 -7.78 -0.80 6.71
CA PHE A 84 -9.04 -1.53 6.86
C PHE A 84 -8.89 -3.02 6.55
N TRP A 85 -8.23 -3.40 5.46
CA TRP A 85 -8.02 -4.81 5.11
C TRP A 85 -7.12 -5.52 6.13
N LEU A 86 -6.06 -4.87 6.60
CA LEU A 86 -5.20 -5.40 7.66
C LEU A 86 -5.98 -5.61 8.96
N GLY A 87 -6.83 -4.65 9.35
CA GLY A 87 -7.72 -4.81 10.49
C GLY A 87 -8.67 -6.01 10.32
N LYS A 88 -9.15 -6.30 9.10
CA LYS A 88 -9.93 -7.50 8.82
C LYS A 88 -9.13 -8.79 8.95
N LEU A 89 -7.86 -8.79 8.53
CA LEU A 89 -6.97 -9.95 8.68
C LEU A 89 -6.73 -10.26 10.15
N TYR A 90 -6.38 -9.26 10.97
CA TYR A 90 -6.22 -9.42 12.42
C TYR A 90 -7.53 -9.79 13.13
N TRP A 91 -8.68 -9.28 12.67
CA TRP A 91 -9.98 -9.65 13.24
C TRP A 91 -10.35 -11.11 12.98
N ARG A 92 -9.94 -11.66 11.81
CA ARG A 92 -10.25 -13.04 11.40
C ARG A 92 -9.14 -14.05 11.67
N GLY A 93 -7.91 -13.61 11.89
CA GLY A 93 -6.74 -14.46 12.07
C GLY A 93 -6.18 -15.06 10.77
N TYR A 94 -6.34 -14.38 9.62
CA TYR A 94 -5.82 -14.90 8.35
C TYR A 94 -4.35 -14.55 8.18
N GLY A 95 -3.47 -15.55 8.35
CA GLY A 95 -2.02 -15.41 8.18
C GLY A 95 -1.31 -14.67 9.33
N VAL A 96 -2.05 -14.18 10.33
CA VAL A 96 -1.55 -13.52 11.54
C VAL A 96 -2.38 -13.94 12.74
N SER A 97 -1.80 -13.92 13.94
CA SER A 97 -2.53 -14.19 15.18
C SER A 97 -3.71 -13.24 15.34
N ALA A 98 -4.89 -13.78 15.66
CA ALA A 98 -6.10 -12.99 15.76
C ALA A 98 -6.03 -12.02 16.95
N ASP A 99 -5.87 -10.73 16.67
CA ASP A 99 -5.89 -9.67 17.68
C ASP A 99 -7.00 -8.66 17.39
N ARG A 100 -8.08 -8.77 18.18
CA ARG A 100 -9.26 -7.90 18.08
C ARG A 100 -8.96 -6.46 18.53
N LYS A 101 -8.04 -6.25 19.48
CA LYS A 101 -7.66 -4.91 19.95
C LYS A 101 -6.87 -4.19 18.86
N GLN A 102 -5.89 -4.87 18.27
CA GLN A 102 -5.10 -4.34 17.17
C GLN A 102 -5.97 -4.07 15.93
N ALA A 103 -6.89 -4.99 15.60
CA ALA A 103 -7.86 -4.80 14.53
C ALA A 103 -8.73 -3.54 14.72
N MET A 104 -9.21 -3.28 15.94
CA MET A 104 -9.99 -2.08 16.25
C MET A 104 -9.19 -0.79 16.09
N ALA A 105 -7.92 -0.77 16.53
CA ALA A 105 -7.05 0.38 16.35
C ALA A 105 -6.81 0.69 14.86
N LEU A 106 -6.60 -0.35 14.04
CA LEU A 106 -6.46 -0.22 12.59
C LEU A 106 -7.74 0.32 11.92
N PHE A 107 -8.92 -0.15 12.34
CA PHE A 107 -10.19 0.38 11.84
C PHE A 107 -10.42 1.84 12.24
N GLN A 108 -10.01 2.26 13.43
CA GLN A 108 -10.09 3.66 13.87
C GLN A 108 -9.17 4.55 13.04
N GLN A 109 -7.93 4.14 12.81
CA GLN A 109 -7.00 4.86 11.93
C GLN A 109 -7.51 4.96 10.49
N ALA A 110 -8.11 3.89 9.96
CA ALA A 110 -8.77 3.90 8.65
C ALA A 110 -9.95 4.89 8.59
N ALA A 111 -10.78 4.93 9.64
CA ALA A 111 -11.92 5.84 9.74
C ALA A 111 -11.50 7.32 9.86
N SER A 112 -10.41 7.62 10.58
CA SER A 112 -9.84 8.97 10.69
C SER A 112 -9.32 9.48 9.34
N ASN A 113 -8.84 8.58 8.49
CA ASN A 113 -8.41 8.90 7.12
C ASN A 113 -9.56 8.92 6.09
N LYS A 114 -10.80 9.20 6.53
CA LYS A 114 -12.00 9.37 5.70
C LYS A 114 -12.44 8.12 4.91
N VAL A 115 -12.20 6.90 5.42
CA VAL A 115 -12.75 5.67 4.81
C VAL A 115 -14.16 5.37 5.35
N PRO A 116 -15.20 5.50 4.52
CA PRO A 116 -16.59 5.27 4.95
C PRO A 116 -16.86 3.80 5.33
N GLU A 117 -16.16 2.84 4.73
CA GLU A 117 -16.25 1.41 5.03
C GLU A 117 -15.81 1.10 6.47
N ALA A 118 -14.68 1.66 6.91
CA ALA A 118 -14.15 1.47 8.26
C ALA A 118 -15.11 2.03 9.32
N ARG A 119 -15.70 3.21 9.05
CA ARG A 119 -16.70 3.83 9.94
C ARG A 119 -17.98 2.97 10.06
N ARG A 120 -18.43 2.33 8.97
CA ARG A 120 -19.58 1.40 9.00
C ARG A 120 -19.26 0.15 9.83
N VAL A 121 -18.08 -0.44 9.62
CA VAL A 121 -17.65 -1.64 10.36
C VAL A 121 -17.50 -1.34 11.85
N LEU A 122 -16.88 -0.24 12.25
CA LEU A 122 -16.78 0.16 13.66
C LEU A 122 -18.16 0.29 14.33
N ARG A 123 -19.15 0.85 13.62
CA ARG A 123 -20.53 0.98 14.11
C ARG A 123 -21.23 -0.37 14.27
N PHE A 124 -20.96 -1.31 13.36
CA PHE A 124 -21.48 -2.67 13.44
C PHE A 124 -20.83 -3.46 14.59
N LEU A 125 -19.50 -3.37 14.71
CA LEU A 125 -18.74 -4.04 15.76
C LEU A 125 -19.10 -3.53 17.16
N SER A 126 -19.27 -2.21 17.33
CA SER A 126 -19.65 -1.63 18.63
C SER A 126 -21.05 -2.05 19.09
N ARG A 127 -21.99 -2.25 18.14
CA ARG A 127 -23.32 -2.79 18.43
C ARG A 127 -23.28 -4.25 18.86
N LYS A 128 -22.51 -5.09 18.15
CA LYS A 128 -22.37 -6.52 18.47
C LYS A 128 -21.70 -6.74 19.83
N ASN A 129 -20.69 -5.94 20.18
CA ASN A 129 -20.00 -6.06 21.47
C ASN A 129 -20.88 -5.66 22.66
N ARG A 130 -21.89 -4.79 22.46
CA ARG A 130 -22.89 -4.45 23.50
C ARG A 130 -23.92 -5.57 23.71
N GLN A 131 -24.28 -6.29 22.65
CA GLN A 131 -25.20 -7.44 22.75
C GLN A 131 -24.53 -8.68 23.35
N SER A 132 -23.22 -8.88 23.15
CA SER A 132 -22.45 -9.99 23.73
C SER A 132 -22.21 -9.89 25.24
N LYS A 133 -22.55 -8.75 25.87
CA LYS A 133 -22.40 -8.50 27.31
C LYS A 133 -23.75 -8.54 28.06
N ARG A 134 -24.81 -9.01 27.41
CA ARG A 134 -26.11 -9.27 28.03
C ARG A 134 -26.33 -10.78 28.16
#